data_AF-A0A8X6XA70-F1
#
_entry.id   AF-A0A8X6XA70-F1
#
_cell.length_a   1.000
_cell.length_b   1.000
_cell.length_c   1.000
_cell.angle_alpha   90.00
_cell.angle_beta   90.00
_cell.angle_gamma   90.00
#
_symmetry.space_group_name_H-M   'P 1'
#
loop_
_entity.id
_entity.type
_entity.pdbx_description
1 polymer ?
#
loop_
_entity_poly.entity_id
_entity_poly.type
_entity_poly.pdbx_seq_one_letter_code
_entity_poly.pdbx_strand_id
1 'polypeptide(L)'
;VIQKKKKQYLSEKKDSGNGKRKALMDMLLELHFENHKLSEEDIFTEVNTFISAGYETVSLAMTWALFLIGLHPDVQAKIHEELDRIFGSDVDRDVTESDLNDLKYLDRVLK
;
A
#
# COMPACT_ATOMS: atom_id res chain seq x y z
N VAL A 1 12.96 1.71 -14.19
CA VAL A 1 11.50 1.41 -14.06
C VAL A 1 10.66 2.26 -15.01
N ILE A 2 10.82 3.59 -15.02
CA ILE A 2 10.06 4.51 -15.88
C ILE A 2 10.15 4.17 -17.37
N GLN A 3 11.35 3.92 -17.91
CA GLN A 3 11.52 3.53 -19.33
C GLN A 3 10.82 2.21 -19.70
N LYS A 4 10.75 1.26 -18.76
CA LYS A 4 10.03 -0.02 -18.95
C LYS A 4 8.52 0.20 -18.95
N LYS A 5 8.00 0.98 -18.01
CA LYS A 5 6.58 1.35 -17.94
C LYS A 5 6.14 2.21 -19.12
N LYS A 6 6.98 3.12 -19.61
CA LYS A 6 6.76 3.88 -20.83
C LYS A 6 6.62 2.98 -22.06
N LYS A 7 7.53 2.01 -22.23
CA LYS A 7 7.46 1.04 -23.33
C LYS A 7 6.20 0.18 -23.25
N GLN A 8 5.82 -0.23 -22.04
CA GLN A 8 4.59 -0.97 -21.79
C GLN A 8 3.34 -0.14 -22.12
N TYR A 9 3.27 1.10 -21.65
CA TYR A 9 2.17 2.04 -21.91
C TYR A 9 2.00 2.33 -23.41
N LEU A 10 3.11 2.54 -24.15
CA LEU A 10 3.08 2.71 -25.60
C LEU A 10 2.64 1.45 -26.35
N SER A 11 2.85 0.25 -25.77
CA SER A 11 2.41 -1.03 -26.35
C SER A 11 0.96 -1.41 -26.01
N GLU A 12 0.44 -0.96 -24.87
CA GLU A 12 -0.87 -1.34 -24.32
C GLU A 12 -2.02 -0.39 -24.72
N LYS A 13 -1.78 0.61 -25.58
CA LYS A 13 -2.77 1.60 -26.06
C LYS A 13 -3.97 1.01 -26.84
N LYS A 14 -4.17 -0.31 -26.83
CA LYS A 14 -5.24 -1.05 -27.53
C LYS A 14 -6.20 -1.86 -26.66
N ASP A 15 -6.07 -1.88 -25.33
CA ASP A 15 -7.03 -2.60 -24.49
C ASP A 15 -7.40 -1.81 -23.22
N SER A 16 -8.09 -0.68 -23.43
CA SER A 16 -8.79 0.01 -22.34
C SER A 16 -10.02 -0.80 -21.96
N GLY A 17 -9.83 -1.76 -21.06
CA GLY A 17 -10.91 -2.64 -20.63
C GLY A 17 -10.60 -3.43 -19.37
N ASN A 18 -10.37 -2.78 -18.23
CA ASN A 18 -10.94 -3.24 -16.95
C ASN A 18 -10.62 -2.27 -15.81
N GLY A 19 -11.59 -2.05 -14.92
CA GLY A 19 -11.54 -1.15 -13.76
C GLY A 19 -10.54 -1.54 -12.66
N LYS A 20 -9.26 -1.74 -13.00
CA LYS A 20 -8.17 -1.87 -12.03
C LYS A 20 -7.73 -0.48 -11.56
N ARG A 21 -7.61 -0.30 -10.24
CA ARG A 21 -6.99 0.89 -9.63
C ARG A 21 -5.61 1.10 -10.25
N LYS A 22 -5.36 2.30 -10.78
CA LYS A 22 -4.05 2.67 -11.36
C LYS A 22 -3.09 3.05 -10.24
N ALA A 23 -1.83 2.64 -10.34
CA ALA A 23 -0.81 3.12 -9.41
C ALA A 23 -0.50 4.60 -9.69
N LEU A 24 0.02 5.33 -8.69
CA LEU A 24 0.35 6.76 -8.82
C LEU A 24 1.22 7.07 -10.04
N MET A 25 2.28 6.28 -10.25
CA MET A 25 3.16 6.43 -11.41
C MET A 25 2.42 6.26 -12.74
N ASP A 26 1.43 5.36 -12.81
CA ASP A 26 0.67 5.14 -14.05
C ASP A 26 -0.27 6.32 -14.32
N MET A 27 -0.90 6.88 -13.27
CA MET A 27 -1.71 8.10 -13.38
C MET A 27 -0.88 9.32 -13.83
N LEU A 28 0.33 9.48 -13.30
CA LEU A 28 1.23 10.58 -13.69
C LEU A 28 1.76 10.41 -15.12
N LEU A 29 2.05 9.18 -15.56
CA LEU A 29 2.45 8.88 -16.93
C LEU A 29 1.31 9.18 -17.92
N GLU A 30 0.06 8.86 -17.59
CA GLU A 30 -1.10 9.23 -18.40
C GLU A 30 -1.21 10.74 -18.59
N LEU A 31 -1.10 11.52 -17.50
CA LEU A 31 -1.10 12.98 -17.56
C LEU A 31 0.05 13.56 -18.42
N HIS A 32 1.22 12.92 -18.38
CA HIS A 32 2.36 13.27 -19.23
C HIS A 32 2.08 13.02 -20.71
N PHE A 33 1.49 11.88 -21.08
CA PHE A 33 1.21 11.52 -22.47
C PHE A 33 -0.03 12.20 -23.05
N GLU A 34 -1.02 12.54 -22.25
CA GLU A 34 -2.25 13.19 -22.72
C GLU A 34 -2.10 14.71 -22.87
N ASN A 35 -1.45 15.37 -21.90
CA ASN A 35 -1.47 16.82 -21.80
C ASN A 35 -0.09 17.48 -21.88
N HIS A 36 1.00 16.70 -21.94
CA HIS A 36 2.40 17.19 -21.91
C HIS A 36 2.70 18.20 -20.78
N LYS A 37 1.91 18.17 -19.70
CA LYS A 37 1.99 19.14 -18.59
C LYS A 37 3.09 18.85 -17.57
N LEU A 38 3.60 17.62 -17.56
CA LEU A 38 4.64 17.15 -16.65
C LEU A 38 5.81 16.65 -17.49
N SER A 39 7.05 16.85 -17.07
CA SER A 39 8.21 16.18 -17.66
C SER A 39 8.44 14.81 -17.02
N GLU A 40 9.30 13.97 -17.62
CA GLU A 40 9.69 12.69 -17.00
C GLU A 40 10.42 12.90 -15.66
N GLU A 41 11.16 14.01 -15.54
CA GLU A 41 11.87 14.40 -14.32
C GLU A 41 10.89 14.82 -13.22
N ASP A 42 9.83 15.56 -13.56
CA ASP A 42 8.78 15.92 -12.62
C ASP A 42 8.07 14.66 -12.09
N ILE A 43 7.72 13.72 -12.97
CA ILE A 43 7.10 12.44 -12.56
C ILE A 43 8.00 11.67 -11.58
N PHE A 44 9.29 11.59 -11.89
CA PHE A 44 10.24 10.91 -11.00
C PHE A 44 10.34 11.61 -9.65
N THR A 45 10.45 12.94 -9.66
CA THR A 45 10.56 13.77 -8.46
C THR A 45 9.32 13.62 -7.59
N GLU A 46 8.12 13.74 -8.16
CA GLU A 46 6.86 13.60 -7.42
C GLU A 46 6.72 12.20 -6.82
N VAL A 47 6.95 11.15 -7.60
CA VAL A 47 6.89 9.76 -7.08
C VAL A 47 7.88 9.56 -5.93
N ASN A 48 9.10 10.09 -6.05
CA ASN A 48 10.10 9.97 -5.00
C ASN A 48 9.68 10.73 -3.74
N THR A 49 9.16 11.95 -3.88
CA THR A 49 8.65 12.75 -2.76
C THR A 49 7.55 12.01 -2.00
N PHE A 50 6.56 11.45 -2.71
CA PHE A 50 5.47 10.68 -2.08
C PHE A 50 6.00 9.47 -1.31
N ILE A 51 6.93 8.71 -1.90
CA ILE A 51 7.51 7.52 -1.25
C ILE A 51 8.34 7.93 -0.04
N SER A 52 9.22 8.93 -0.16
CA SER A 52 10.07 9.36 0.95
C SER A 52 9.24 9.87 2.13
N ALA A 53 8.25 10.73 1.88
CA ALA A 53 7.39 11.25 2.94
C ALA A 53 6.56 10.15 3.62
N GLY A 54 6.08 9.17 2.86
CA GLY A 54 5.34 8.02 3.40
C GLY A 54 6.23 6.98 4.10
N TYR A 55 7.46 6.80 3.63
CA TYR A 55 8.35 5.74 4.11
C TYR A 55 8.83 6.01 5.53
N GLU A 56 9.34 7.21 5.80
CA GLU A 56 9.89 7.54 7.11
C GLU A 56 8.79 7.52 8.20
N THR A 57 7.63 8.11 7.89
CA THR A 57 6.51 8.20 8.83
C THR A 57 5.92 6.83 9.16
N VAL A 58 5.66 5.99 8.15
CA VAL A 58 5.14 4.63 8.35
C VAL A 58 6.18 3.72 9.03
N SER A 59 7.46 3.82 8.66
CA SER A 59 8.52 3.01 9.26
C SER A 59 8.68 3.32 10.76
N LEU A 60 8.62 4.60 11.13
CA LEU A 60 8.69 5.01 12.53
C LEU A 60 7.45 4.53 13.31
N ALA A 61 6.25 4.72 12.76
CA ALA A 61 5.01 4.25 13.38
C ALA A 61 5.04 2.74 13.63
N MET A 62 5.45 1.95 12.62
CA MET A 62 5.55 0.50 12.72
C MET A 62 6.60 0.06 13.75
N THR A 63 7.73 0.75 13.81
CA THR A 63 8.78 0.48 14.80
C THR A 63 8.25 0.64 16.22
N TRP A 64 7.55 1.74 16.50
CA TRP A 64 6.96 1.98 17.82
C TRP A 64 5.82 1.02 18.13
N ALA A 65 4.96 0.71 17.15
CA ALA A 65 3.89 -0.27 17.33
C ALA A 65 4.45 -1.63 17.75
N LEU A 66 5.43 -2.16 17.02
CA LEU A 66 6.07 -3.44 17.33
C LEU A 66 6.80 -3.41 18.69
N PHE A 67 7.51 -2.32 18.98
CA PHE A 67 8.20 -2.14 20.27
C PHE A 67 7.21 -2.16 21.45
N LEU A 68 6.11 -1.40 21.35
CA LEU A 68 5.10 -1.32 22.40
C LEU A 68 4.34 -2.64 22.55
N ILE A 69 3.98 -3.31 21.46
CA ILE A 69 3.34 -4.63 21.50
C ILE A 69 4.25 -5.64 22.19
N GLY A 70 5.56 -5.64 21.88
CA GLY A 70 6.53 -6.54 22.52
C GLY A 70 6.72 -6.30 24.02
N LEU A 71 6.44 -5.09 24.50
CA LEU A 71 6.50 -4.75 25.93
C LEU A 71 5.20 -5.06 26.69
N HIS A 72 4.09 -5.33 26.00
CA HIS A 72 2.76 -5.56 26.59
C HIS A 72 2.21 -6.92 26.17
N PRO A 73 2.60 -8.02 26.87
CA PRO A 73 2.16 -9.36 26.52
C PRO A 73 0.63 -9.55 26.54
N ASP A 74 -0.08 -8.79 27.38
CA ASP A 74 -1.54 -8.79 27.44
C ASP A 74 -2.19 -8.17 26.18
N VAL A 75 -1.57 -7.12 25.63
CA VAL A 75 -1.97 -6.52 24.35
C VAL A 75 -1.68 -7.48 23.22
N GLN A 76 -0.48 -8.07 23.20
CA GLN A 76 -0.10 -9.07 22.20
C GLN A 76 -1.06 -10.28 22.21
N ALA A 77 -1.41 -10.80 23.39
CA ALA A 77 -2.35 -11.92 23.52
C ALA A 77 -3.74 -11.58 22.93
N LYS A 78 -4.25 -10.37 23.17
CA LYS A 78 -5.53 -9.91 22.59
C LYS A 78 -5.48 -9.75 21.07
N ILE A 79 -4.34 -9.33 20.51
CA ILE A 79 -4.14 -9.29 19.06
C ILE A 79 -4.20 -10.70 18.49
N HIS A 80 -3.48 -11.66 19.10
CA HIS A 80 -3.52 -13.06 18.65
C HIS A 80 -4.91 -13.67 18.76
N GLU A 81 -5.64 -13.44 19.86
CA GLU A 81 -7.03 -13.89 20.00
C GLU A 81 -7.94 -13.33 18.90
N GLU A 82 -7.77 -12.06 18.53
CA GLU A 82 -8.51 -11.45 17.41
C GLU A 82 -8.15 -12.11 16.07
N LEU A 83 -6.86 -12.35 15.81
CA LEU A 83 -6.40 -13.02 14.60
C LEU A 83 -6.92 -14.47 14.52
N ASP A 84 -6.81 -15.23 15.61
CA ASP A 84 -7.30 -16.60 15.69
C ASP A 84 -8.82 -16.68 15.50
N ARG A 85 -9.57 -15.68 15.96
CA ARG A 85 -11.03 -15.61 15.74
C ARG A 85 -11.39 -15.37 14.27
N ILE A 86 -10.61 -14.56 13.55
CA ILE A 86 -10.90 -14.15 12.16
C ILE A 86 -10.38 -15.18 11.15
N PHE A 87 -9.17 -15.70 11.38
CA PHE A 87 -8.49 -16.61 10.45
C PHE A 87 -8.60 -18.07 10.86
N GLY A 88 -8.71 -18.37 12.16
CA GLY A 88 -8.97 -19.71 12.67
C GLY A 88 -8.02 -20.76 12.11
N SER A 89 -8.59 -21.78 11.46
CA SER A 89 -7.83 -22.85 10.80
C SER A 89 -7.41 -22.54 9.36
N ASP A 90 -7.87 -21.43 8.79
CA ASP A 90 -7.58 -21.01 7.42
C ASP A 90 -6.40 -20.03 7.40
N VAL A 91 -5.22 -20.56 7.73
CA VAL A 91 -3.96 -19.79 7.83
C VAL A 91 -3.28 -19.57 6.47
N ASP A 92 -3.69 -20.31 5.44
CA ASP A 92 -3.06 -20.26 4.11
C ASP A 92 -3.82 -19.37 3.11
N ARG A 93 -5.01 -18.86 3.46
CA ARG A 93 -5.74 -17.92 2.60
C ARG A 93 -5.16 -16.52 2.66
N ASP A 94 -5.33 -15.79 1.57
CA ASP A 94 -5.00 -14.36 1.51
C ASP A 94 -5.94 -13.53 2.42
N VAL A 95 -5.39 -12.45 2.97
CA VAL A 95 -6.15 -11.43 3.70
C VAL A 95 -6.99 -10.61 2.73
N THR A 96 -8.29 -10.51 3.00
CA THR A 96 -9.25 -9.73 2.20
C THR A 96 -9.55 -8.37 2.83
N GLU A 97 -10.13 -7.45 2.06
CA GLU A 97 -10.59 -6.16 2.59
C GLU A 97 -11.66 -6.31 3.68
N SER A 98 -12.46 -7.38 3.64
CA SER A 98 -13.46 -7.65 4.68
C SER A 98 -12.79 -7.97 6.01
N ASP A 99 -11.71 -8.76 5.99
CA ASP A 99 -10.99 -9.13 7.21
C ASP A 99 -10.39 -7.91 7.92
N LEU A 100 -9.91 -6.93 7.13
CA LEU A 100 -9.37 -5.68 7.68
C LEU A 100 -10.41 -4.90 8.50
N ASN A 101 -11.69 -4.97 8.14
CA ASN A 101 -12.77 -4.33 8.89
C ASN A 101 -13.07 -5.05 10.23
N ASP A 102 -12.69 -6.32 10.35
CA ASP A 102 -12.90 -7.14 11.53
C ASP A 102 -11.72 -7.08 12.52
N LEU A 103 -10.55 -6.60 12.09
CA LEU A 103 -9.33 -6.37 12.91
C LEU A 103 -9.43 -5.12 13.81
N LYS A 104 -10.52 -5.01 14.58
CA LYS A 104 -10.87 -3.80 15.36
C LYS A 104 -9.95 -3.56 16.55
N TYR A 105 -9.41 -4.61 17.17
CA TYR A 105 -8.45 -4.46 18.27
C TYR A 105 -7.09 -4.04 17.73
N LEU A 106 -6.59 -4.72 16.69
CA LEU A 106 -5.34 -4.35 16.03
C LEU A 106 -5.38 -2.91 15.48
N ASP A 107 -6.48 -2.49 14.85
CA ASP A 107 -6.66 -1.11 14.38
C ASP A 107 -6.61 -0.08 15.53
N ARG A 108 -7.10 -0.43 16.72
CA ARG A 108 -6.97 0.43 17.92
C ARG A 108 -5.56 0.45 18.50
N VAL A 109 -4.77 -0.59 18.32
CA VAL A 109 -3.37 -0.63 18.78
C VAL A 109 -2.48 0.23 17.87
N LEU A 110 -2.83 0.34 16.59
CA LEU A 110 -2.06 1.11 15.59
C LEU A 110 -2.43 2.61 15.53
N LYS A 111 -3.54 3.03 16.14
CA LYS A 111 -4.05 4.41 16.16
C LYS A 111 -3.65 5.16 17.42
#